data_AF-A0A8T4BQI2-F1
#
_entry.id   AF-A0A8T4BQI2-F1
#
_cell.length_a   1.000
_cell.length_b   1.000
_cell.length_c   1.000
_cell.angle_alpha   90.00
_cell.angle_beta   90.00
_cell.angle_gamma   90.00
#
_symmetry.space_group_name_H-M   'P 1'
#
loop_
_entity.id
_entity.type
_entity.pdbx_description
1 polymer ?
#
loop_
_entity_poly.entity_id
_entity_poly.type
_entity_poly.pdbx_seq_one_letter_code
_entity_poly.pdbx_strand_id
1 'polypeptide(L)'
;MEMVVTPEKVLKPVGAGLRVVQGQIGVLGFGTEMFYAFILIACSLMIYFGTRELYKLSGHRGIKYFRLSFLFFALAYFFRSFIKFLISSFQIKHILKLLPFSFGKITLFIFMYFSTLAILYLLYSIKWKEWDRTKYVKYFLHIISLLFAFLAIVYQNTTLYIGINIVLFLLVLQTLYQKPKKKKKNNLFFIYVLLSLFWALNILDILIPTAFQYFQLLIYLASSFIFLLILYKVTKNIGST
;
A
#
# COMPACT_ATOMS: atom_id res chain seq x y z
N MET A 1 -5.88 18.38 -60.82
CA MET A 1 -6.83 18.00 -59.75
C MET A 1 -6.01 17.27 -58.70
N GLU A 2 -5.44 18.02 -57.76
CA GLU A 2 -4.55 17.48 -56.74
C GLU A 2 -5.39 16.87 -55.62
N MET A 3 -5.19 15.58 -55.37
CA MET A 3 -5.81 14.88 -54.25
C MET A 3 -5.15 15.33 -52.94
N VAL A 4 -5.88 16.14 -52.19
CA VAL A 4 -5.54 16.52 -50.80
C VAL A 4 -5.72 15.29 -49.92
N VAL A 5 -4.60 14.62 -49.62
CA VAL A 5 -4.54 13.53 -48.64
C VAL A 5 -4.74 14.15 -47.25
N THR A 6 -5.90 13.91 -46.65
CA THR A 6 -6.19 14.34 -45.28
C THR A 6 -5.38 13.48 -44.29
N PRO A 7 -4.76 14.09 -43.27
CA PRO A 7 -3.97 13.35 -42.29
C PRO A 7 -4.89 12.49 -41.43
N GLU A 8 -4.73 11.18 -41.58
CA GLU A 8 -5.36 10.15 -40.78
C GLU A 8 -5.10 10.44 -39.29
N LYS A 9 -6.17 10.66 -38.52
CA LYS A 9 -6.10 10.85 -37.07
C LYS A 9 -5.57 9.57 -36.46
N VAL A 10 -4.27 9.55 -36.18
CA VAL A 10 -3.58 8.48 -35.45
C VAL A 10 -4.27 8.31 -34.09
N LEU A 11 -5.15 7.30 -34.03
CA LEU A 11 -5.80 6.84 -32.81
C LEU A 11 -4.71 6.43 -31.83
N LYS A 12 -4.48 7.26 -30.81
CA LYS A 12 -3.58 6.93 -29.71
C LYS A 12 -4.06 5.61 -29.08
N PRO A 13 -3.19 4.59 -28.96
CA PRO A 13 -3.60 3.32 -28.39
C PRO A 13 -4.00 3.51 -26.92
N VAL A 14 -5.30 3.33 -26.65
CA VAL A 14 -5.89 3.27 -25.31
C VAL A 14 -5.47 1.95 -24.67
N GLY A 15 -4.22 1.88 -24.20
CA GLY A 15 -3.65 0.64 -23.65
C GLY A 15 -2.43 0.81 -22.74
N ALA A 16 -2.01 2.05 -22.46
CA ALA A 16 -0.77 2.31 -21.72
C ALA A 16 -0.81 1.83 -20.26
N GLY A 17 -1.98 1.85 -19.60
CA GLY A 17 -2.10 1.45 -18.19
C GLY A 17 -1.88 -0.06 -17.94
N LEU A 18 -2.27 -0.93 -18.88
CA LEU A 18 -2.13 -2.38 -18.70
C LEU A 18 -0.69 -2.87 -18.95
N ARG A 19 0.07 -2.17 -19.79
CA ARG A 19 1.47 -2.50 -20.10
C ARG A 19 2.41 -2.32 -18.90
N VAL A 20 2.09 -1.42 -17.96
CA VAL A 20 2.90 -1.19 -16.75
C VAL A 20 2.90 -2.41 -15.84
N VAL A 21 1.77 -3.13 -15.74
CA VAL A 21 1.68 -4.37 -14.95
C VAL A 21 2.33 -5.54 -15.68
N GLN A 22 2.28 -5.55 -17.02
CA GLN A 22 2.78 -6.64 -17.85
C GLN A 22 4.31 -6.62 -18.02
N GLY A 23 4.95 -5.44 -17.96
CA GLY A 23 6.41 -5.31 -18.05
C GLY A 23 7.18 -5.71 -16.79
N GLN A 24 6.49 -5.89 -15.65
CA GLN A 24 7.11 -6.22 -14.36
C GLN A 24 7.31 -7.73 -14.12
N ILE A 25 6.87 -8.60 -15.03
CA ILE A 25 7.13 -10.04 -14.93
C ILE A 25 8.56 -10.32 -15.41
N GLY A 26 9.53 -9.84 -14.65
CA GLY A 26 10.95 -10.17 -14.80
C GLY A 26 11.24 -11.61 -14.36
N VAL A 27 12.33 -12.18 -14.87
CA VAL A 27 12.78 -13.57 -14.61
C VAL A 27 13.05 -13.85 -13.13
N LEU A 28 13.24 -12.82 -12.30
CA LEU A 28 13.27 -12.91 -10.84
C LEU A 28 11.96 -13.41 -10.19
N GLY A 29 10.94 -13.70 -11.01
CA GLY A 29 10.09 -14.86 -10.80
C GLY A 29 8.96 -14.60 -9.83
N PHE A 30 7.74 -14.64 -10.34
CA PHE A 30 6.47 -14.70 -9.60
C PHE A 30 6.55 -15.28 -8.17
N GLY A 31 7.32 -16.35 -7.94
CA GLY A 31 7.56 -16.93 -6.63
C GLY A 31 8.17 -15.98 -5.59
N THR A 32 9.14 -15.13 -5.96
CA THR A 32 9.75 -14.17 -5.03
C THR A 32 8.75 -13.11 -4.59
N GLU A 33 7.91 -12.64 -5.50
CA GLU A 33 6.85 -11.66 -5.21
C GLU A 33 5.78 -12.26 -4.29
N MET A 34 5.40 -13.52 -4.52
CA MET A 34 4.47 -14.25 -3.68
C MET A 34 5.03 -14.50 -2.28
N PHE A 35 6.29 -14.88 -2.18
CA PHE A 35 6.96 -15.08 -0.89
C PHE A 35 7.09 -13.75 -0.12
N TYR A 36 7.50 -12.68 -0.80
CA TYR A 36 7.54 -11.33 -0.24
C TYR A 36 6.18 -10.91 0.33
N ALA A 37 5.12 -11.06 -0.45
CA ALA A 37 3.78 -10.71 -0.01
C ALA A 37 3.29 -11.59 1.15
N PHE A 38 3.57 -12.89 1.10
CA PHE A 38 3.24 -13.81 2.19
C PHE A 38 3.87 -13.34 3.51
N ILE A 39 5.15 -12.96 3.49
CA ILE A 39 5.84 -12.40 4.67
C ILE A 39 5.12 -11.14 5.17
N LEU A 40 4.78 -10.20 4.29
CA LEU A 40 4.11 -8.97 4.70
C LEU A 40 2.72 -9.21 5.28
N ILE A 41 1.94 -10.10 4.67
CA ILE A 41 0.60 -10.47 5.14
C ILE A 41 0.70 -11.15 6.50
N ALA A 42 1.58 -12.15 6.64
CA ALA A 42 1.80 -12.88 7.89
C ALA A 42 2.25 -11.93 9.02
N CYS A 43 3.26 -11.09 8.77
CA CYS A 43 3.74 -10.11 9.75
C CYS A 43 2.63 -9.12 10.15
N SER A 44 1.87 -8.61 9.18
CA SER A 44 0.77 -7.67 9.43
C SER A 44 -0.33 -8.31 10.29
N LEU A 45 -0.70 -9.56 10.00
CA LEU A 45 -1.68 -10.30 10.79
C LEU A 45 -1.16 -10.61 12.19
N MET A 46 0.10 -11.01 12.33
CA MET A 46 0.71 -11.23 13.65
C MET A 46 0.73 -9.95 14.49
N ILE A 47 1.04 -8.79 13.90
CA ILE A 47 0.95 -7.49 14.58
C ILE A 47 -0.51 -7.19 14.96
N TYR A 48 -1.46 -7.47 14.07
CA TYR A 48 -2.88 -7.28 14.34
C TYR A 48 -3.35 -8.10 15.56
N PHE A 49 -3.05 -9.40 15.57
CA PHE A 49 -3.45 -10.28 16.65
C PHE A 49 -2.66 -10.01 17.94
N GLY A 50 -1.35 -9.78 17.86
CA GLY A 50 -0.52 -9.47 19.04
C GLY A 50 -0.96 -8.20 19.75
N THR A 51 -1.31 -7.15 19.00
CA THR A 51 -1.79 -5.89 19.61
C THR A 51 -3.21 -5.97 20.19
N ARG A 52 -3.96 -7.06 19.97
CA ARG A 52 -5.28 -7.26 20.57
C ARG A 52 -5.21 -7.34 22.09
N GLU A 53 -4.23 -8.05 22.62
CA GLU A 53 -4.09 -8.20 24.08
C GLU A 53 -3.64 -6.88 24.72
N LEU A 54 -2.70 -6.15 24.09
CA LEU A 54 -2.32 -4.80 24.52
C LEU A 54 -3.50 -3.82 24.56
N TYR A 55 -4.39 -3.92 23.57
CA TYR A 55 -5.58 -3.07 23.53
C TYR A 55 -6.54 -3.37 24.68
N LYS A 56 -6.78 -4.67 24.98
CA LYS A 56 -7.63 -5.07 26.11
C LYS A 56 -7.09 -4.56 27.44
N LEU A 57 -5.78 -4.64 27.65
CA LEU A 57 -5.13 -4.23 28.91
C LEU A 57 -5.06 -2.70 29.08
N SER A 58 -4.74 -1.96 28.03
CA SER A 58 -4.51 -0.51 28.13
C SER A 58 -5.76 0.36 27.93
N GLY A 59 -6.80 -0.17 27.29
CA GLY A 59 -7.98 0.60 26.87
C GLY A 59 -7.68 1.76 25.92
N HIS A 60 -6.44 1.87 25.40
CA HIS A 60 -6.00 3.04 24.64
C HIS A 60 -6.53 3.00 23.20
N ARG A 61 -7.43 3.94 22.87
CA ARG A 61 -8.06 3.98 21.53
C ARG A 61 -7.06 4.08 20.38
N GLY A 62 -5.91 4.74 20.56
CA GLY A 62 -4.85 4.78 19.55
C GLY A 62 -4.38 3.38 19.09
N ILE A 63 -4.27 2.42 20.02
CA ILE A 63 -3.85 1.05 19.71
C ILE A 63 -4.89 0.33 18.85
N LYS A 64 -6.18 0.64 19.02
CA LYS A 64 -7.26 0.10 18.17
C LYS A 64 -7.03 0.44 16.69
N TYR A 65 -6.75 1.71 16.39
CA TYR A 65 -6.56 2.17 15.02
C TYR A 65 -5.20 1.75 14.46
N PHE A 66 -4.17 1.71 15.30
CA PHE A 66 -2.89 1.12 14.96
C PHE A 66 -3.08 -0.33 14.50
N ARG A 67 -3.76 -1.15 15.30
CA ARG A 67 -4.10 -2.53 14.94
C ARG A 67 -4.86 -2.61 13.62
N LEU A 68 -5.91 -1.82 13.44
CA LEU A 68 -6.70 -1.79 12.20
C LEU A 68 -5.86 -1.41 10.97
N SER A 69 -4.87 -0.52 11.10
CA SER A 69 -3.97 -0.19 9.99
C SER A 69 -3.22 -1.41 9.47
N PHE A 70 -2.75 -2.30 10.35
CA PHE A 70 -2.08 -3.54 9.94
C PHE A 70 -3.03 -4.56 9.30
N LEU A 71 -4.29 -4.62 9.74
CA LEU A 71 -5.30 -5.42 9.05
C LEU A 71 -5.51 -4.95 7.62
N PHE A 72 -5.61 -3.62 7.42
CA PHE A 72 -5.77 -3.04 6.10
C PHE A 72 -4.50 -3.19 5.25
N PHE A 73 -3.31 -3.12 5.83
CA PHE A 73 -2.06 -3.48 5.13
C PHE A 73 -2.09 -4.95 4.66
N ALA A 74 -2.45 -5.89 5.53
CA ALA A 74 -2.56 -7.31 5.16
C ALA A 74 -3.53 -7.50 3.98
N LEU A 75 -4.71 -6.88 4.04
CA LEU A 75 -5.69 -6.91 2.95
C LEU A 75 -5.14 -6.28 1.67
N ALA A 76 -4.49 -5.12 1.75
CA ALA A 76 -3.89 -4.48 0.59
C ALA A 76 -2.86 -5.39 -0.09
N TYR A 77 -1.90 -5.95 0.66
CA TYR A 77 -0.89 -6.85 0.09
C TYR A 77 -1.48 -8.17 -0.41
N PHE A 78 -2.55 -8.67 0.22
CA PHE A 78 -3.30 -9.81 -0.30
C PHE A 78 -3.88 -9.50 -1.69
N PHE A 79 -4.61 -8.40 -1.85
CA PHE A 79 -5.17 -8.02 -3.15
C PHE A 79 -4.09 -7.69 -4.19
N ARG A 80 -2.97 -7.05 -3.80
CA ARG A 80 -1.82 -6.81 -4.69
C ARG A 80 -1.27 -8.12 -5.25
N SER A 81 -1.13 -9.13 -4.41
CA SER A 81 -0.60 -10.45 -4.79
C SER A 81 -1.61 -11.24 -5.60
N PHE A 82 -2.87 -11.11 -5.25
CA PHE A 82 -3.96 -11.73 -5.99
C PHE A 82 -4.03 -11.23 -7.44
N ILE A 83 -3.83 -9.93 -7.70
CA ILE A 83 -3.72 -9.40 -9.07
C ILE A 83 -2.63 -10.14 -9.86
N LYS A 84 -1.43 -10.26 -9.29
CA LYS A 84 -0.28 -10.90 -9.92
C LYS A 84 -0.51 -12.41 -10.10
N PHE A 85 -1.10 -13.06 -9.11
CA PHE A 85 -1.53 -14.46 -9.19
C PHE A 85 -2.46 -14.71 -10.37
N LEU A 86 -3.46 -13.86 -10.56
CA LEU A 86 -4.41 -14.01 -11.66
C LEU A 86 -3.73 -13.80 -13.02
N ILE A 87 -2.89 -12.77 -13.14
CA ILE A 87 -2.16 -12.49 -14.38
C ILE A 87 -1.22 -13.65 -14.72
N SER A 88 -0.55 -14.23 -13.71
CA SER A 88 0.41 -15.33 -13.92
C SER A 88 -0.27 -16.68 -14.15
N SER A 89 -1.36 -16.99 -13.45
CA SER A 89 -2.01 -18.32 -13.50
C SER A 89 -2.87 -18.48 -14.74
N PHE A 90 -3.58 -17.43 -15.14
CA PHE A 90 -4.43 -17.45 -16.33
C PHE A 90 -3.62 -17.02 -17.57
N GLN A 91 -2.50 -17.69 -17.90
CA GLN A 91 -1.64 -17.48 -19.09
C GLN A 91 -2.35 -17.56 -20.48
N ILE A 92 -3.53 -16.97 -20.65
CA ILE A 92 -4.50 -17.42 -21.63
C ILE A 92 -4.80 -16.27 -22.57
N LYS A 93 -3.94 -16.17 -23.60
CA LYS A 93 -4.14 -15.34 -24.80
C LYS A 93 -5.57 -15.45 -25.40
N HIS A 94 -6.34 -16.48 -25.06
CA HIS A 94 -7.71 -16.72 -25.53
C HIS A 94 -8.87 -16.37 -24.57
N ILE A 95 -8.73 -16.50 -23.25
CA ILE A 95 -9.79 -16.17 -22.26
C ILE A 95 -9.71 -14.68 -21.86
N LEU A 96 -8.59 -14.02 -22.20
CA LEU A 96 -8.36 -12.61 -21.92
C LEU A 96 -9.30 -11.62 -22.66
N LYS A 97 -10.12 -12.08 -23.60
CA LYS A 97 -11.07 -11.21 -24.33
C LYS A 97 -12.38 -10.92 -23.60
N LEU A 98 -12.79 -11.75 -22.62
CA LEU A 98 -14.18 -11.70 -22.10
C LEU A 98 -14.32 -11.20 -20.64
N LEU A 99 -13.29 -11.32 -19.80
CA LEU A 99 -13.37 -11.03 -18.35
C LEU A 99 -12.24 -10.18 -17.69
N PRO A 100 -10.99 -10.10 -18.18
CA PRO A 100 -9.87 -9.60 -17.35
C PRO A 100 -9.85 -8.09 -17.12
N PHE A 101 -10.38 -7.30 -18.06
CA PHE A 101 -10.22 -5.84 -17.98
C PHE A 101 -10.95 -5.24 -16.79
N SER A 102 -12.11 -5.80 -16.42
CA SER A 102 -12.88 -5.36 -15.26
C SER A 102 -12.30 -5.93 -13.97
N PHE A 103 -11.85 -7.19 -13.96
CA PHE A 103 -11.39 -7.84 -12.73
C PHE A 103 -10.06 -7.27 -12.21
N GLY A 104 -9.10 -6.99 -13.11
CA GLY A 104 -7.85 -6.31 -12.74
C GLY A 104 -8.08 -4.91 -12.17
N LYS A 105 -9.06 -4.18 -12.71
CA LYS A 105 -9.45 -2.87 -12.18
C LYS A 105 -10.10 -2.97 -10.82
N ILE A 106 -11.04 -3.90 -10.61
CA ILE A 106 -11.71 -4.08 -9.31
C ILE A 106 -10.70 -4.46 -8.23
N THR A 107 -9.79 -5.39 -8.51
CA THR A 107 -8.76 -5.78 -7.55
C THR A 107 -7.77 -4.65 -7.27
N LEU A 108 -7.39 -3.87 -8.30
CA LEU A 108 -6.59 -2.65 -8.12
C LEU A 108 -7.33 -1.59 -7.28
N PHE A 109 -8.65 -1.44 -7.45
CA PHE A 109 -9.49 -0.54 -6.65
C PHE A 109 -9.38 -0.88 -5.18
N ILE A 110 -9.61 -2.16 -4.88
CA ILE A 110 -9.65 -2.69 -3.53
C ILE A 110 -8.27 -2.55 -2.88
N PHE A 111 -7.19 -2.86 -3.63
CA PHE A 111 -5.82 -2.62 -3.18
C PHE A 111 -5.59 -1.15 -2.81
N MET A 112 -5.94 -0.22 -3.70
CA MET A 112 -5.74 1.22 -3.48
C MET A 112 -6.53 1.75 -2.29
N TYR A 113 -7.78 1.30 -2.17
CA TYR A 113 -8.65 1.65 -1.07
C TYR A 113 -8.05 1.19 0.27
N PHE A 114 -7.71 -0.09 0.40
CA PHE A 114 -7.16 -0.61 1.66
C PHE A 114 -5.77 -0.06 1.98
N SER A 115 -4.91 0.16 0.97
CA SER A 115 -3.58 0.76 1.18
C SER A 115 -3.70 2.19 1.71
N THR A 116 -4.57 3.00 1.11
CA THR A 116 -4.83 4.38 1.58
C THR A 116 -5.43 4.36 2.98
N LEU A 117 -6.41 3.49 3.21
CA LEU A 117 -7.10 3.37 4.49
C LEU A 117 -6.13 2.93 5.61
N ALA A 118 -5.20 2.01 5.31
CA ALA A 118 -4.16 1.59 6.24
C ALA A 118 -3.33 2.79 6.72
N ILE A 119 -2.85 3.61 5.80
CA ILE A 119 -2.03 4.80 6.11
C ILE A 119 -2.86 5.83 6.90
N LEU A 120 -4.10 6.10 6.49
CA LEU A 120 -4.97 7.04 7.19
C LEU A 120 -5.33 6.58 8.61
N TYR A 121 -5.57 5.28 8.82
CA TYR A 121 -5.78 4.72 10.15
C TYR A 121 -4.51 4.74 11.01
N LEU A 122 -3.35 4.58 10.38
CA LEU A 122 -2.06 4.75 11.06
C LEU A 122 -1.88 6.20 11.52
N LEU A 123 -2.18 7.18 10.67
CA LEU A 123 -2.20 8.60 11.04
C LEU A 123 -3.19 8.90 12.17
N TYR A 124 -4.41 8.35 12.06
CA TYR A 124 -5.43 8.45 13.10
C TYR A 124 -4.93 7.89 14.43
N SER A 125 -4.17 6.78 14.42
CA SER A 125 -3.61 6.20 15.63
C SER A 125 -2.66 7.14 16.38
N ILE A 126 -1.95 8.02 15.67
CA ILE A 126 -1.07 9.04 16.26
C ILE A 126 -1.90 10.20 16.81
N LYS A 127 -2.86 10.67 16.01
CA LYS A 127 -3.67 11.87 16.25
C LYS A 127 -4.97 11.58 17.00
N TRP A 128 -5.13 10.39 17.56
CA TRP A 128 -6.39 9.93 18.12
C TRP A 128 -6.95 10.88 19.18
N LYS A 129 -6.11 11.50 20.03
CA LYS A 129 -6.58 12.44 21.07
C LYS A 129 -7.23 13.71 20.50
N GLU A 130 -6.74 14.17 19.34
CA GLU A 130 -7.25 15.35 18.65
C GLU A 130 -8.53 14.99 17.86
N TRP A 131 -8.54 13.84 17.19
CA TRP A 131 -9.59 13.44 16.25
C TRP A 131 -10.73 12.62 16.85
N ASP A 132 -10.59 12.07 18.06
CA ASP A 132 -11.63 11.29 18.72
C ASP A 132 -12.78 12.17 19.25
N ARG A 133 -12.58 13.50 19.34
CA ARG A 133 -13.64 14.48 19.64
C ARG A 133 -14.70 14.56 18.54
N THR A 134 -14.31 14.26 17.30
CA THR A 134 -15.13 14.39 16.10
C THR A 134 -15.56 13.02 15.59
N LYS A 135 -16.82 12.65 15.82
CA LYS A 135 -17.39 11.34 15.39
C LYS A 135 -17.25 11.09 13.88
N TYR A 136 -17.27 12.16 13.08
CA TYR A 136 -17.26 12.09 11.61
C TYR A 136 -15.91 11.75 10.98
N VAL A 137 -14.80 11.86 11.71
CA VAL A 137 -13.46 11.66 11.12
C VAL A 137 -13.31 10.25 10.56
N LYS A 138 -13.90 9.23 11.19
CA LYS A 138 -13.82 7.85 10.69
C LYS A 138 -14.43 7.72 9.31
N TYR A 139 -15.62 8.25 9.12
CA TYR A 139 -16.31 8.26 7.82
C TYR A 139 -15.52 9.07 6.80
N PHE A 140 -14.95 10.20 7.21
CA PHE A 140 -14.10 11.01 6.35
C PHE A 140 -12.86 10.26 5.83
N LEU A 141 -12.21 9.44 6.66
CA LEU A 141 -11.08 8.61 6.22
C LEU A 141 -11.51 7.60 5.14
N HIS A 142 -12.68 6.98 5.30
CA HIS A 142 -13.22 6.05 4.31
C HIS A 142 -13.56 6.76 3.00
N ILE A 143 -14.20 7.93 3.06
CA ILE A 143 -14.56 8.74 1.89
C ILE A 143 -13.30 9.17 1.13
N ILE A 144 -12.27 9.67 1.82
CA ILE A 144 -10.99 10.03 1.16
C ILE A 144 -10.35 8.79 0.52
N SER A 145 -10.32 7.65 1.22
CA SER A 145 -9.72 6.43 0.68
C SER A 145 -10.45 5.95 -0.57
N LEU A 146 -11.79 6.04 -0.56
CA LEU A 146 -12.63 5.72 -1.70
C LEU A 146 -12.36 6.68 -2.87
N LEU A 147 -12.24 7.98 -2.59
CA LEU A 147 -11.95 9.00 -3.59
C LEU A 147 -10.59 8.76 -4.26
N PHE A 148 -9.52 8.49 -3.50
CA PHE A 148 -8.21 8.17 -4.07
C PHE A 148 -8.22 6.87 -4.88
N ALA A 149 -8.90 5.83 -4.40
CA ALA A 149 -9.05 4.58 -5.16
C ALA A 149 -9.83 4.81 -6.47
N PHE A 150 -10.87 5.63 -6.44
CA PHE A 150 -11.67 5.98 -7.60
C PHE A 150 -10.85 6.78 -8.62
N LEU A 151 -10.14 7.83 -8.18
CA LEU A 151 -9.26 8.63 -9.04
C LEU A 151 -8.18 7.75 -9.69
N ALA A 152 -7.56 6.84 -8.94
CA ALA A 152 -6.55 5.93 -9.49
C ALA A 152 -7.08 5.08 -10.66
N ILE A 153 -8.34 4.64 -10.61
CA ILE A 153 -8.96 3.82 -11.66
C ILE A 153 -9.49 4.61 -12.83
N VAL A 154 -10.06 5.79 -12.57
CA VAL A 154 -10.59 6.64 -13.65
C VAL A 154 -9.43 7.10 -14.54
N TYR A 155 -8.34 7.57 -13.94
CA TYR A 155 -7.23 8.15 -14.70
C TYR A 155 -6.22 7.13 -15.21
N GLN A 156 -6.07 5.95 -14.57
CA GLN A 156 -5.11 4.90 -14.96
C GLN A 156 -3.69 5.42 -15.25
N ASN A 157 -3.29 6.48 -14.54
CA ASN A 157 -2.05 7.18 -14.77
C ASN A 157 -1.07 6.88 -13.62
N THR A 158 0.06 6.26 -13.95
CA THR A 158 1.13 5.96 -12.99
C THR A 158 1.61 7.21 -12.24
N THR A 159 1.66 8.36 -12.90
CA THR A 159 2.03 9.64 -12.29
C THR A 159 1.03 10.06 -11.21
N LEU A 160 -0.27 9.86 -11.44
CA LEU A 160 -1.30 10.15 -10.44
C LEU A 160 -1.21 9.19 -9.26
N TYR A 161 -0.96 7.91 -9.51
CA TYR A 161 -0.73 6.92 -8.45
C TYR A 161 0.46 7.32 -7.55
N ILE A 162 1.60 7.69 -8.16
CA ILE A 162 2.78 8.14 -7.43
C ILE A 162 2.47 9.42 -6.67
N GLY A 163 1.77 10.38 -7.29
CA GLY A 163 1.33 11.62 -6.67
C GLY A 163 0.50 11.41 -5.40
N ILE A 164 -0.50 10.50 -5.46
CA ILE A 164 -1.31 10.13 -4.28
C ILE A 164 -0.43 9.58 -3.16
N ASN A 165 0.52 8.70 -3.48
CA ASN A 165 1.42 8.12 -2.48
C ASN A 165 2.35 9.19 -1.87
N ILE A 166 2.89 10.09 -2.68
CA ILE A 166 3.72 11.21 -2.20
C ILE A 166 2.91 12.11 -1.27
N VAL A 167 1.67 12.47 -1.64
CA VAL A 167 0.81 13.32 -0.79
C VAL A 167 0.55 12.67 0.56
N LEU A 168 0.14 11.40 0.56
CA LEU A 168 -0.05 10.66 1.80
C LEU A 168 1.28 10.58 2.62
N PHE A 169 2.45 10.56 1.95
CA PHE A 169 3.77 10.40 2.58
C PHE A 169 4.19 11.68 3.28
N LEU A 170 3.94 12.81 2.63
CA LEU A 170 4.08 14.12 3.25
C LEU A 170 3.16 14.27 4.46
N LEU A 171 1.92 13.74 4.42
CA LEU A 171 1.02 13.74 5.58
C LEU A 171 1.62 12.93 6.75
N VAL A 172 2.18 11.75 6.49
CA VAL A 172 2.87 10.95 7.52
C VAL A 172 4.06 11.71 8.10
N LEU A 173 4.93 12.28 7.26
CA LEU A 173 6.08 13.07 7.73
C LEU A 173 5.65 14.30 8.55
N GLN A 174 4.61 15.01 8.13
CA GLN A 174 4.07 16.15 8.87
C GLN A 174 3.63 15.74 10.28
N THR A 175 2.92 14.62 10.41
CA THR A 175 2.50 14.14 11.74
C THR A 175 3.67 13.70 12.63
N LEU A 176 4.75 13.18 12.04
CA LEU A 176 5.97 12.84 12.77
C LEU A 176 6.70 14.10 13.26
N TYR A 177 6.75 15.15 12.45
CA TYR A 177 7.44 16.40 12.78
C TYR A 177 6.75 17.21 13.89
N GLN A 178 5.41 17.21 13.93
CA GLN A 178 4.63 17.95 14.93
C GLN A 178 4.72 17.37 16.35
N LYS A 179 5.37 16.22 16.55
CA LYS A 179 5.41 15.57 17.86
C LYS A 179 6.41 16.30 18.79
N PRO A 180 5.97 16.83 19.93
CA PRO A 180 6.85 17.64 20.80
C PRO A 180 8.00 16.80 21.36
N LYS A 181 9.23 17.32 21.23
CA LYS A 181 10.51 16.69 21.64
C LYS A 181 10.60 16.29 23.12
N LYS A 182 9.71 16.76 23.99
CA LYS A 182 9.83 16.68 25.46
C LYS A 182 9.26 15.43 26.15
N LYS A 183 8.78 14.40 25.43
CA LYS A 183 8.29 13.16 26.09
C LYS A 183 9.12 11.94 25.67
N LYS A 184 9.53 11.16 26.70
CA LYS A 184 10.30 9.90 26.67
C LYS A 184 10.24 9.14 25.33
N LYS A 185 11.37 8.54 24.92
CA LYS A 185 11.50 7.61 23.78
C LYS A 185 10.36 6.59 23.77
N ASN A 186 9.26 6.93 23.11
CA ASN A 186 8.13 6.04 22.98
C ASN A 186 8.48 5.02 21.91
N ASN A 187 8.53 3.73 22.26
CA ASN A 187 8.74 2.62 21.34
C ASN A 187 7.82 2.70 20.09
N LEU A 188 6.64 3.32 20.23
CA LEU A 188 5.73 3.58 19.12
C LEU A 188 6.30 4.54 18.07
N PHE A 189 7.04 5.58 18.45
CA PHE A 189 7.65 6.52 17.48
C PHE A 189 8.58 5.80 16.50
N PHE A 190 9.39 4.87 17.02
CA PHE A 190 10.27 4.05 16.21
C PHE A 190 9.50 3.22 15.17
N ILE A 191 8.36 2.63 15.57
CA ILE A 191 7.50 1.87 14.64
C ILE A 191 6.97 2.76 13.51
N TYR A 192 6.55 4.00 13.82
CA TYR A 192 6.08 4.92 12.78
C TYR A 192 7.18 5.36 11.81
N VAL A 193 8.40 5.56 12.30
CA VAL A 193 9.56 5.86 11.44
C VAL A 193 9.85 4.68 10.52
N LEU A 194 9.84 3.45 11.05
CA LEU A 194 10.00 2.24 10.25
C LEU A 194 8.90 2.08 9.19
N LEU A 195 7.63 2.33 9.53
CA LEU A 195 6.52 2.30 8.58
C LEU A 195 6.68 3.36 7.47
N SER A 196 7.13 4.56 7.83
CA SER A 196 7.43 5.61 6.85
C SER A 196 8.56 5.17 5.91
N LEU A 197 9.63 4.58 6.44
CA LEU A 197 10.73 4.05 5.62
C LEU A 197 10.27 2.91 4.70
N PHE A 198 9.52 1.94 5.21
CA PHE A 198 8.93 0.87 4.41
C PHE A 198 8.10 1.42 3.26
N TRP A 199 7.37 2.49 3.53
CA TRP A 199 6.51 3.04 2.52
C TRP A 199 7.27 3.88 1.48
N ALA A 200 8.32 4.59 1.88
CA ALA A 200 9.27 5.19 0.94
C ALA A 200 9.89 4.13 0.01
N LEU A 201 10.26 2.95 0.54
CA LEU A 201 10.73 1.82 -0.26
C LEU A 201 9.67 1.32 -1.25
N ASN A 202 8.39 1.27 -0.85
CA ASN A 202 7.30 0.91 -1.78
C ASN A 202 7.08 1.96 -2.88
N ILE A 203 7.30 3.24 -2.61
CA ILE A 203 7.28 4.26 -3.67
C ILE A 203 8.48 4.04 -4.60
N LEU A 204 9.67 3.80 -4.04
CA LEU A 204 10.89 3.51 -4.81
C LEU A 204 10.73 2.29 -5.74
N ASP A 205 10.11 1.21 -5.25
CA ASP A 205 9.74 0.01 -6.03
C ASP A 205 8.94 0.35 -7.30
N ILE A 206 8.09 1.37 -7.23
CA ILE A 206 7.21 1.78 -8.34
C ILE A 206 7.94 2.70 -9.33
N LEU A 207 8.94 3.45 -8.87
CA LEU A 207 9.75 4.31 -9.74
C LEU A 207 10.83 3.53 -10.49
N ILE A 208 11.33 2.42 -9.95
CA ILE A 208 12.44 1.68 -10.55
C ILE A 208 12.00 1.03 -11.87
N PRO A 209 12.68 1.32 -13.00
CA PRO A 209 12.45 0.63 -14.24
C PRO A 209 12.74 -0.87 -14.11
N THR A 210 11.99 -1.68 -14.83
CA THR A 210 12.09 -3.15 -14.83
C THR A 210 13.45 -3.69 -15.26
N ALA A 211 14.31 -2.86 -15.86
CA ALA A 211 15.70 -3.18 -16.18
C ALA A 211 16.58 -3.41 -14.93
N PHE A 212 16.17 -2.91 -13.75
CA PHE A 212 16.95 -2.95 -12.51
C PHE A 212 16.43 -4.00 -11.51
N GLN A 213 16.19 -5.22 -11.96
CA GLN A 213 15.56 -6.29 -11.16
C GLN A 213 16.30 -6.62 -9.85
N TYR A 214 17.64 -6.50 -9.83
CA TYR A 214 18.43 -6.70 -8.62
C TYR A 214 18.08 -5.69 -7.51
N PHE A 215 17.80 -4.43 -7.87
CA PHE A 215 17.37 -3.42 -6.90
C PHE A 215 15.99 -3.71 -6.33
N GLN A 216 15.09 -4.28 -7.14
CA GLN A 216 13.77 -4.70 -6.69
C GLN A 216 13.87 -5.81 -5.62
N LEU A 217 14.73 -6.81 -5.82
CA LEU A 217 14.99 -7.84 -4.80
C LEU A 217 15.53 -7.24 -3.50
N LEU A 218 16.47 -6.29 -3.58
CA LEU A 218 17.00 -5.58 -2.41
C LEU A 218 15.90 -4.81 -1.67
N ILE A 219 14.99 -4.16 -2.40
CA ILE A 219 13.85 -3.46 -1.81
C ILE A 219 12.90 -4.44 -1.11
N TYR A 220 12.65 -5.61 -1.68
CA TYR A 220 11.81 -6.63 -1.06
C TYR A 220 12.43 -7.16 0.23
N LEU A 221 13.73 -7.48 0.21
CA LEU A 221 14.46 -7.90 1.40
C LEU A 221 14.46 -6.81 2.49
N ALA A 222 14.75 -5.57 2.12
CA ALA A 222 14.73 -4.44 3.05
C ALA A 222 13.33 -4.22 3.65
N SER A 223 12.29 -4.30 2.82
CA SER A 223 10.90 -4.11 3.25
C SER A 223 10.42 -5.23 4.18
N SER A 224 10.75 -6.50 3.86
CA SER A 224 10.50 -7.65 4.73
C SER A 224 11.25 -7.52 6.06
N PHE A 225 12.52 -7.11 6.03
CA PHE A 225 13.31 -6.89 7.24
C PHE A 225 12.71 -5.79 8.13
N ILE A 226 12.26 -4.67 7.54
CA ILE A 226 11.57 -3.61 8.29
C ILE A 226 10.30 -4.15 8.96
N PHE A 227 9.48 -4.95 8.26
CA PHE A 227 8.28 -5.55 8.85
C PHE A 227 8.59 -6.53 9.99
N LEU A 228 9.63 -7.34 9.84
CA LEU A 228 10.11 -8.23 10.91
C LEU A 228 10.61 -7.43 12.12
N LEU A 229 11.32 -6.31 11.91
CA LEU A 229 11.73 -5.42 12.99
C LEU A 229 10.53 -4.79 13.71
N ILE A 230 9.51 -4.35 12.97
CA ILE A 230 8.26 -3.83 13.55
C ILE A 230 7.60 -4.94 14.38
N LEU A 231 7.46 -6.14 13.81
CA LEU A 231 6.86 -7.29 14.48
C LEU A 231 7.61 -7.62 15.78
N TYR A 232 8.93 -7.79 15.72
CA TYR A 232 9.78 -8.04 16.88
C TYR A 232 9.62 -6.95 17.95
N LYS A 233 9.59 -5.68 17.54
CA LYS A 233 9.44 -4.57 18.48
C LYS A 233 8.06 -4.55 19.12
N VAL A 234 7.01 -4.86 18.36
CA VAL A 234 5.64 -4.95 18.87
C VAL A 234 5.53 -6.13 19.84
N THR A 235 5.98 -7.33 19.48
CA THR A 235 5.87 -8.53 20.32
C THR A 235 6.73 -8.47 21.57
N LYS A 236 7.95 -7.93 21.49
CA LYS A 236 8.81 -7.75 22.68
C LYS A 236 8.17 -6.85 23.73
N ASN A 237 7.45 -5.81 23.31
CA ASN A 237 6.75 -4.92 24.24
C ASN A 237 5.51 -5.58 24.88
N ILE A 238 5.01 -6.69 24.33
CA ILE A 238 3.90 -7.47 24.91
C ILE A 238 4.41 -8.37 26.04
N GLY A 239 5.59 -8.99 25.87
CA GLY A 239 6.13 -9.94 26.85
C GLY A 239 6.85 -9.29 28.05
N SER A 240 7.05 -7.97 28.06
CA SER A 240 7.72 -7.24 29.14
C SER A 240 6.75 -6.61 30.15
N THR A 241 5.46 -6.88 30.03
CA THR A 241 4.40 -6.47 30.98
C THR A 241 3.85 -7.71 31.66
#